data_AF-A0A2V9BIN5-F1
#
_entry.id   AF-A0A2V9BIN5-F1
#
_cell.length_a   1.000
_cell.length_b   1.000
_cell.length_c   1.000
_cell.angle_alpha   90.00
_cell.angle_beta   90.00
_cell.angle_gamma   90.00
#
_symmetry.space_group_name_H-M   'P 1'
#
loop_
_entity.id
_entity.type
_entity.pdbx_description
1 polymer ?
#
loop_
_entity_poly.entity_id
_entity_poly.type
_entity_poly.pdbx_seq_one_letter_code
_entity_poly.pdbx_strand_id
1 'polypeptide(L)' 'MTTLHSLSQPRLAAGCRLREMEGEPATLLFPEGILRLKGPGAEILRRCDGQRTFAEIVAEIQAQYRSADPRQI' A
#
# COMPACT_ATOMS: atom_id res chain seq x y z
N MET A 1 -10.60 -14.38 7.08
CA MET A 1 -11.04 -13.03 6.64
C MET A 1 -10.73 -12.06 7.74
N THR A 2 -9.61 -11.35 7.65
CA THR A 2 -9.21 -10.35 8.65
C THR A 2 -9.98 -9.07 8.35
N THR A 3 -10.84 -8.63 9.27
CA THR A 3 -11.59 -7.37 9.11
C THR A 3 -10.62 -6.20 9.30
N LEU A 4 -10.44 -5.38 8.25
CA LEU A 4 -9.66 -4.15 8.36
C LEU A 4 -10.54 -3.08 9.00
N HIS A 5 -10.21 -2.70 10.24
CA HIS A 5 -10.89 -1.61 10.94
C HIS A 5 -10.19 -0.28 10.60
N SER A 6 -10.89 0.84 10.68
CA SER A 6 -10.32 2.17 10.38
C SER A 6 -9.10 2.52 11.26
N LEU A 7 -9.03 1.94 12.46
CA LEU A 7 -7.92 2.08 13.41
C LEU A 7 -6.83 1.00 13.24
N SER A 8 -7.02 0.04 12.35
CA SER A 8 -6.01 -0.99 12.09
C SER A 8 -4.75 -0.33 11.51
N GLN A 9 -3.59 -0.74 11.98
CA GLN A 9 -2.29 -0.31 11.47
C GLN A 9 -1.78 -1.38 10.50
N PRO A 10 -2.08 -1.26 9.19
CA PRO A 10 -1.64 -2.25 8.23
C PRO A 10 -0.12 -2.27 8.18
N ARG A 11 0.44 -3.48 8.31
CA ARG A 11 1.87 -3.73 8.13
C ARG A 11 2.06 -4.74 7.03
N LEU A 12 3.12 -4.58 6.25
CA LEU A 12 3.59 -5.66 5.36
C LEU A 12 3.78 -6.95 6.18
N ALA A 13 3.27 -8.06 5.62
CA ALA A 13 3.41 -9.37 6.22
C ALA A 13 4.90 -9.75 6.36
N ALA A 14 5.22 -10.61 7.32
CA ALA A 14 6.59 -11.07 7.51
C ALA A 14 7.10 -11.74 6.22
N GLY A 15 8.25 -11.25 5.72
CA GLY A 15 8.82 -11.72 4.45
C GLY A 15 8.45 -10.88 3.23
N CYS A 16 7.45 -9.98 3.32
CA CYS A 16 7.14 -9.06 2.26
C CYS A 16 8.10 -7.85 2.26
N ARG A 17 8.74 -7.57 1.12
CA ARG A 17 9.64 -6.42 0.95
C ARG A 17 9.26 -5.62 -0.28
N LEU A 18 9.03 -4.32 -0.10
CA LEU A 18 8.85 -3.39 -1.20
C LEU A 18 10.23 -3.00 -1.78
N ARG A 19 10.40 -3.16 -3.09
CA ARG A 19 11.58 -2.72 -3.84
C ARG A 19 11.16 -1.67 -4.85
N GLU A 20 11.77 -0.49 -4.76
CA GLU A 20 11.57 0.63 -5.67
C GLU A 20 12.91 0.93 -6.35
N MET A 21 12.91 1.00 -7.69
CA MET A 21 14.08 1.43 -8.47
C MET A 21 13.66 2.56 -9.40
N GLU A 22 14.57 3.53 -9.58
CA GLU A 22 14.32 4.70 -10.42
C GLU A 22 14.15 4.25 -11.89
N GLY A 23 13.01 4.60 -12.49
CA GLY A 23 12.66 4.18 -13.85
C GLY A 23 11.98 2.81 -13.98
N GLU A 24 11.79 2.06 -12.88
CA GLU A 24 11.10 0.77 -12.88
C GLU A 24 9.81 0.78 -12.03
N PRO A 25 8.81 -0.06 -12.37
CA PRO A 25 7.64 -0.23 -11.52
C PRO A 25 8.01 -0.84 -10.18
N ALA A 26 7.47 -0.27 -9.10
CA ALA A 26 7.67 -0.79 -7.75
C ALA A 26 7.26 -2.27 -7.66
N THR A 27 8.07 -3.06 -6.96
CA THR A 27 7.94 -4.51 -6.92
C THR A 27 7.85 -5.00 -5.49
N LEU A 28 6.77 -5.67 -5.14
CA LEU A 28 6.59 -6.33 -3.85
C LEU A 28 7.11 -7.77 -3.95
N LEU A 29 8.18 -8.06 -3.21
CA LEU A 29 8.70 -9.41 -3.04
C LEU A 29 7.98 -10.05 -1.86
N PHE A 30 7.50 -11.28 -2.02
CA PHE A 30 6.87 -12.06 -0.95
C PHE A 30 7.36 -13.53 -1.06
N PRO A 31 7.23 -14.36 -0.02
CA PRO A 31 7.89 -15.67 0.00
C PRO A 31 7.51 -16.57 -1.18
N GLU A 32 6.29 -16.44 -1.70
CA GLU A 32 5.73 -17.24 -2.78
C GLU A 32 5.93 -16.60 -4.17
N GLY A 33 6.50 -15.39 -4.27
CA GLY A 33 6.72 -14.75 -5.57
C GLY A 33 6.99 -13.25 -5.58
N ILE A 34 6.67 -12.63 -6.71
CA ILE A 34 6.96 -11.22 -7.01
C ILE A 34 5.71 -10.57 -7.61
N LEU A 35 5.25 -9.48 -7.03
CA LEU A 35 4.13 -8.68 -7.53
C LEU A 35 4.65 -7.32 -8.02
N ARG A 36 4.52 -7.07 -9.32
CA ARG A 36 4.80 -5.75 -9.90
C ARG A 36 3.60 -4.83 -9.70
N LEU A 37 3.82 -3.75 -9.00
CA LEU A 37 2.80 -2.75 -8.71
C LEU A 37 2.72 -1.77 -9.89
N LYS A 38 1.49 -1.41 -10.25
CA LYS A 38 1.21 -0.40 -11.28
C LYS A 38 0.58 0.82 -10.61
N GLY A 39 1.05 2.01 -10.96
CA GLY A 39 0.48 3.27 -10.49
C GLY A 39 0.60 3.46 -8.96
N PRO A 40 -0.47 3.94 -8.28
CA PRO A 40 -0.40 4.39 -6.88
C PRO A 40 -0.23 3.27 -5.84
N GLY A 41 -0.28 2.00 -6.25
CA GLY A 41 -0.17 0.86 -5.32
C GLY A 41 1.14 0.82 -4.52
N ALA A 42 2.23 1.36 -5.09
CA ALA A 42 3.51 1.52 -4.39
C ALA A 42 3.40 2.48 -3.20
N GLU A 43 2.73 3.62 -3.40
CA GLU A 43 2.53 4.67 -2.40
C GLU A 43 1.74 4.13 -1.20
N ILE A 44 0.68 3.36 -1.47
CA ILE A 44 -0.14 2.72 -0.44
C ILE A 44 0.71 1.75 0.39
N LEU A 45 1.45 0.85 -0.27
CA LEU A 45 2.27 -0.15 0.42
C LEU A 45 3.42 0.47 1.21
N ARG A 46 3.97 1.59 0.76
CA ARG A 46 4.99 2.36 1.47
C ARG A 46 4.49 2.96 2.78
N ARG A 47 3.18 3.22 2.87
CA ARG A 47 2.50 3.72 4.07
C ARG A 47 1.98 2.60 4.98
N CYS A 48 1.97 1.36 4.51
CA CYS A 48 1.62 0.16 5.28
C CYS A 48 2.82 -0.37 6.10
N ASP A 49 3.44 0.52 6.88
CA ASP A 49 4.60 0.24 7.74
C ASP A 49 4.21 -0.15 9.18
N GLY A 50 2.93 -0.07 9.53
CA GLY A 50 2.40 -0.38 10.86
C GLY A 50 2.46 0.78 11.86
N GLN A 51 2.89 1.99 11.47
CA GLN A 51 2.81 3.18 12.33
C GLN A 51 1.53 3.99 12.08
N ARG A 52 1.06 4.03 10.83
CA ARG A 52 -0.14 4.78 10.44
C ARG A 52 -1.39 3.92 10.51
N THR A 53 -2.50 4.52 10.92
CA THR A 53 -3.81 3.87 10.86
C THR A 53 -4.34 3.83 9.44
N PHE A 54 -5.20 2.87 9.15
CA PHE A 54 -5.87 2.75 7.86
C PHE A 54 -6.59 4.05 7.46
N ALA A 55 -7.26 4.71 8.41
CA ALA A 55 -7.91 6.00 8.17
C ALA A 55 -6.94 7.10 7.73
N GLU A 56 -5.76 7.19 8.35
CA GLU A 56 -4.73 8.18 7.97
C GLU A 56 -4.17 7.88 6.57
N ILE A 57 -3.88 6.62 6.28
CA ILE A 57 -3.37 6.21 4.96
C ILE A 57 -4.39 6.55 3.88
N VAL A 58 -5.68 6.26 4.11
CA VAL A 58 -6.77 6.60 3.18
C VAL A 58 -6.88 8.10 3.00
N ALA A 59 -6.83 8.89 4.08
CA ALA A 59 -6.94 10.35 4.01
C ALA A 59 -5.75 10.98 3.24
N GLU A 60 -4.53 10.51 3.48
CA GLU A 60 -3.34 11.01 2.78
C GLU A 60 -3.36 10.65 1.28
N ILE A 61 -3.73 9.41 0.95
CA ILE A 61 -3.85 8.97 -0.44
C ILE A 61 -5.00 9.71 -1.15
N GLN A 62 -6.15 9.91 -0.49
CA GLN A 62 -7.24 10.73 -1.04
C GLN A 62 -6.82 12.19 -1.27
N ALA A 63 -6.00 12.76 -0.39
CA ALA A 63 -5.48 14.10 -0.58
C ALA A 63 -4.52 14.19 -1.78
N GLN A 64 -3.63 13.20 -1.95
CA GLN A 64 -2.69 13.13 -3.07
C GLN A 64 -3.39 12.82 -4.41
N TYR A 65 -4.39 11.95 -4.40
CA TYR A 65 -5.11 11.48 -5.58
C TYR A 65 -6.56 11.97 -5.59
N ARG A 66 -6.81 13.25 -5.28
CA ARG A 66 -8.15 13.86 -5.10
C ARG A 66 -9.20 13.61 -6.21
N SER A 67 -8.80 13.05 -7.36
CA SER A 67 -9.68 12.62 -8.46
C SER A 67 -9.90 11.10 -8.57
N ALA A 68 -9.33 10.28 -7.68
CA ALA A 68 -9.49 8.83 -7.70
C ALA A 68 -10.73 8.43 -6.88
N ASP A 69 -11.76 7.96 -7.58
CA ASP A 69 -12.99 7.48 -6.96
C ASP A 69 -12.69 6.21 -6.12
N PRO A 70 -13.04 6.18 -4.82
CA PRO A 70 -12.73 5.06 -3.93
C PRO A 70 -13.44 3.75 -4.30
N ARG A 71 -14.30 3.74 -5.33
CA ARG A 71 -14.96 2.54 -5.87
C ARG A 71 -14.18 1.88 -7.01
N GLN A 72 -13.05 2.46 -7.45
CA GLN A 72 -12.24 1.94 -8.56
C GLN A 72 -11.01 1.12 -8.10
N ILE A 73 -10.87 0.83 -6.81
CA ILE A 73 -9.81 -0.03 -6.24
C ILE A 73 -10.32 -1.44 -5.96
#